data_AF-A0A1I6D792-F1
#
_entry.id   AF-A0A1I6D792-F1
#
_cell.length_a   1.000
_cell.length_b   1.000
_cell.length_c   1.000
_cell.angle_alpha   90.00
_cell.angle_beta   90.00
_cell.angle_gamma   90.00
#
_symmetry.space_group_name_H-M   'P 1'
#
loop_
_entity.id
_entity.type
_entity.pdbx_description
1 polymer ?
#
loop_
_entity_poly.entity_id
_entity_poly.type
_entity_poly.pdbx_seq_one_letter_code
_entity_poly.pdbx_strand_id
1 'polypeptide(L)'
;MQIIYTVQIVIHCNTCGSQMVYHACNKVQYKSNSLQTEIVILRYKCRQCNVTHALKPEFLASRHQYDTFERQAFVLQYTYTQEAKCSLRKLQNELFPQVPVSHTVMYYWVRIVEAKKQKVEPLLLADLQQLLPQKDLVEELAQEAQTVPPTVRDKPEDWAILPLT
;
A
#
# COMPACT_ATOMS: atom_id res chain seq x y z
N MET A 1 -17.08 39.18 -4.16
CA MET A 1 -17.01 37.74 -3.81
C MET A 1 -18.28 37.41 -3.05
N GLN A 2 -19.17 36.57 -3.58
CA GLN A 2 -20.43 36.21 -2.95
C GLN A 2 -20.26 34.84 -2.27
N ILE A 3 -20.44 34.79 -0.94
CA ILE A 3 -20.39 33.54 -0.19
C ILE A 3 -21.70 32.81 -0.44
N ILE A 4 -21.64 31.65 -1.09
CA ILE A 4 -22.81 30.84 -1.46
C ILE A 4 -23.20 29.82 -0.38
N TYR A 5 -22.30 29.44 0.52
CA TYR A 5 -22.58 28.65 1.71
C TYR A 5 -21.45 28.76 2.74
N THR A 6 -21.76 28.46 4.01
CA THR A 6 -20.80 28.38 5.11
C THR A 6 -20.93 27.00 5.77
N VAL A 7 -19.81 26.33 6.01
CA VAL A 7 -19.77 25.08 6.80
C VAL A 7 -18.99 25.33 8.07
N GLN A 8 -19.56 24.95 9.21
CA GLN A 8 -18.86 24.91 10.48
C GLN A 8 -18.30 23.50 10.68
N ILE A 9 -16.97 23.39 10.67
CA ILE A 9 -16.27 22.13 10.89
C ILE A 9 -15.61 22.19 12.26
N VAL A 10 -16.00 21.28 13.16
CA VAL A 10 -15.33 21.09 14.46
C VAL A 10 -14.43 19.86 14.35
N ILE A 11 -13.14 20.06 14.61
CA ILE A 11 -12.14 18.98 14.52
C ILE A 11 -11.57 18.73 15.91
N HIS A 12 -11.44 17.46 16.28
CA HIS A 12 -10.90 17.03 17.55
C HIS A 12 -9.57 16.29 17.36
N CYS A 13 -8.69 16.39 18.36
CA CYS A 13 -7.41 15.70 18.36
C CYS A 13 -7.63 14.20 18.57
N ASN A 14 -7.08 13.36 17.69
CA ASN A 14 -7.17 11.90 17.80
C ASN A 14 -6.41 11.33 19.01
N THR A 15 -5.55 12.11 19.67
CA THR A 15 -4.78 11.67 20.84
C THR A 15 -5.48 12.01 22.16
N CYS A 16 -5.96 13.24 22.34
CA CYS A 16 -6.53 13.70 23.62
C CYS A 16 -8.01 14.12 23.55
N GLY A 17 -8.65 14.07 22.39
CA GLY A 17 -10.04 14.45 22.20
C GLY A 17 -10.32 15.97 22.24
N SER A 18 -9.34 16.82 22.59
CA SER A 18 -9.57 18.27 22.67
C SER A 18 -9.91 18.87 21.30
N GLN A 19 -10.77 19.88 21.28
CA GLN A 19 -11.07 20.65 20.07
C GLN A 19 -9.80 21.34 19.55
N MET A 20 -9.57 21.19 18.25
CA MET A 20 -8.43 21.77 17.57
C MET A 20 -8.77 23.11 16.95
N VAL A 21 -7.76 23.97 16.84
CA VAL A 21 -7.88 25.29 16.19
C VAL A 21 -7.17 25.29 14.85
N TYR A 22 -7.74 26.01 13.89
CA TYR A 22 -7.04 26.28 12.63
C TYR A 22 -5.68 26.94 12.93
N HIS A 23 -4.63 26.45 12.26
CA HIS A 23 -3.27 26.91 12.47
C HIS A 23 -2.66 27.47 11.19
N ALA A 24 -2.78 26.73 10.08
CA ALA A 24 -2.21 27.12 8.80
C ALA A 24 -2.88 26.36 7.65
N CYS A 25 -2.60 26.78 6.42
CA CYS A 25 -2.86 25.96 5.25
C CYS A 25 -1.63 25.96 4.34
N ASN A 26 -1.51 24.92 3.51
CA ASN A 26 -0.53 24.89 2.44
C ASN A 26 -1.14 24.27 1.19
N LYS A 27 -0.70 24.76 0.03
CA LYS A 27 -1.11 24.24 -1.26
C LYS A 27 -0.11 23.19 -1.74
N VAL A 28 -0.61 22.18 -2.42
CA VAL A 28 0.21 21.16 -3.07
C VAL A 28 -0.34 20.88 -4.46
N GLN A 29 0.56 20.80 -5.43
CA GLN A 29 0.24 20.41 -6.79
C GLN A 29 0.09 18.90 -6.82
N TYR A 30 -1.15 18.44 -6.86
CA TYR A 30 -1.49 17.03 -7.00
C TYR A 30 -1.44 16.63 -8.48
N LYS A 31 -0.89 15.45 -8.74
CA LYS A 31 -0.67 14.89 -10.07
C LYS A 31 -1.08 13.43 -10.08
N SER A 32 -1.96 13.10 -11.00
CA SER A 32 -2.35 11.75 -11.39
C SER A 32 -2.43 11.69 -12.92
N ASN A 33 -2.63 10.51 -13.50
CA ASN A 33 -2.84 10.40 -14.94
C ASN A 33 -4.12 11.08 -15.42
N SER A 34 -5.14 11.11 -14.56
CA SER A 34 -6.47 11.65 -14.90
C SER A 34 -6.59 13.15 -14.64
N LEU A 35 -5.84 13.68 -13.67
CA LEU A 35 -6.00 15.05 -13.20
C LEU A 35 -4.69 15.61 -12.62
N GLN A 36 -4.42 16.86 -12.96
CA GLN A 36 -3.46 17.72 -12.26
C GLN A 36 -4.22 18.89 -11.66
N THR A 37 -4.12 19.07 -10.34
CA THR A 37 -4.87 20.12 -9.63
C THR A 37 -4.16 20.58 -8.36
N GLU A 38 -4.53 21.76 -7.87
CA GLU A 38 -4.05 22.25 -6.59
C GLU A 38 -4.97 21.78 -5.46
N ILE A 39 -4.40 21.08 -4.48
CA ILE A 39 -5.11 20.68 -3.26
C ILE A 39 -4.67 21.58 -2.11
N VAL A 40 -5.64 22.15 -1.40
CA VAL A 40 -5.41 22.89 -0.16
C VAL A 40 -5.42 21.91 1.02
N ILE A 41 -4.28 21.79 1.69
CA ILE A 41 -4.17 21.06 2.96
C ILE A 41 -4.41 22.05 4.09
N LEU A 42 -5.43 21.77 4.91
CA LEU A 42 -5.69 22.53 6.13
C LEU A 42 -4.90 21.91 7.29
N ARG A 43 -4.37 22.75 8.17
CA ARG A 43 -3.64 22.32 9.36
C ARG A 43 -4.27 22.87 10.62
N TYR A 44 -4.43 21.98 11.58
CA TYR A 44 -5.03 22.28 12.86
C TYR A 44 -4.03 21.99 13.97
N LYS A 45 -4.01 22.83 15.01
CA LYS A 45 -3.15 22.65 16.18
C LYS A 45 -3.98 22.21 17.38
N CYS A 46 -3.57 21.11 18.00
CA CYS A 46 -4.03 20.74 19.32
C CYS A 46 -3.21 21.53 20.35
N ARG A 47 -3.88 22.35 21.17
CA ARG A 47 -3.19 23.17 22.18
C ARG A 47 -2.68 22.31 23.35
N GLN A 48 -3.44 21.28 23.72
CA GLN A 48 -3.11 20.41 24.84
C GLN A 48 -1.89 19.52 24.53
N CYS A 49 -1.85 18.89 23.35
CA CYS A 49 -0.71 18.06 22.93
C CYS A 49 0.45 18.87 22.30
N ASN A 50 0.21 20.14 21.95
CA ASN A 50 1.13 20.97 21.16
C ASN A 50 1.52 20.34 19.79
N VAL A 51 0.65 19.52 19.21
CA VAL A 51 0.86 18.84 17.91
C VAL A 51 0.02 19.51 16.81
N THR A 52 0.60 19.60 15.60
CA THR A 52 -0.12 20.02 14.39
C THR A 52 -0.52 18.82 13.56
N HIS A 53 -1.80 18.74 13.19
CA HIS A 53 -2.36 17.69 12.35
C HIS A 53 -2.76 18.29 11.00
N ALA A 54 -2.57 17.53 9.93
CA ALA A 54 -2.98 17.90 8.59
C ALA A 54 -4.31 17.22 8.25
N LEU A 55 -5.32 18.00 7.88
CA LEU A 55 -6.52 17.50 7.25
C LEU A 55 -6.28 17.48 5.73
N LYS A 56 -6.20 16.27 5.19
CA LYS A 56 -5.91 16.02 3.77
C LYS A 56 -6.65 14.76 3.33
N PRO A 57 -6.94 14.62 2.02
CA PRO A 57 -7.52 13.39 1.50
C PRO A 57 -6.62 12.17 1.72
N GLU A 58 -7.21 11.00 1.88
CA GLU A 58 -6.48 9.74 2.15
C GLU A 58 -5.51 9.37 1.03
N PHE A 59 -5.89 9.64 -0.22
CA PHE A 59 -5.04 9.44 -1.41
C PHE A 59 -3.79 10.35 -1.43
N LEU A 60 -3.65 11.27 -0.46
CA LEU A 60 -2.50 12.15 -0.29
C LEU A 60 -1.67 11.76 0.95
N ALA A 61 -1.03 10.58 0.92
CA ALA A 61 -0.38 9.98 2.09
C ALA A 61 0.72 10.84 2.74
N SER A 62 1.28 11.87 2.10
CA SER A 62 2.26 12.80 2.73
C SER A 62 2.35 14.14 1.99
N ARG A 63 3.48 14.84 2.06
CA ARG A 63 3.86 15.98 1.21
C ARG A 63 4.03 15.60 -0.28
N HIS A 64 3.60 14.41 -0.66
CA HIS A 64 3.79 13.91 -2.02
C HIS A 64 2.78 14.58 -2.95
N GLN A 65 3.27 14.96 -4.11
CA GLN A 65 2.49 15.55 -5.18
C GLN A 65 1.76 14.50 -6.03
N TYR A 66 2.08 13.22 -5.86
CA TYR A 66 1.63 12.17 -6.76
C TYR A 66 0.55 11.33 -6.09
N ASP A 67 -0.37 10.81 -6.90
CA ASP A 67 -1.39 9.90 -6.44
C ASP A 67 -0.79 8.69 -5.71
N THR A 68 -1.35 8.37 -4.55
CA THR A 68 -0.82 7.29 -3.71
C THR A 68 -1.05 5.92 -4.33
N PHE A 69 -2.20 5.69 -4.97
CA PHE A 69 -2.58 4.41 -5.54
C PHE A 69 -1.81 4.14 -6.83
N GLU A 70 -1.69 5.11 -7.73
CA GLU A 70 -0.88 4.97 -8.95
C GLU A 70 0.59 4.67 -8.60
N ARG A 71 1.13 5.36 -7.58
CA ARG A 71 2.48 5.08 -7.07
C ARG A 71 2.60 3.67 -6.49
N GLN A 72 1.61 3.20 -5.74
CA GLN A 72 1.60 1.84 -5.20
C GLN A 72 1.60 0.82 -6.34
N ALA A 73 0.74 1.00 -7.35
CA ALA A 73 0.68 0.15 -8.53
C ALA A 73 2.03 0.07 -9.23
N PHE A 74 2.71 1.21 -9.42
CA PHE A 74 4.04 1.26 -9.99
C PHE A 74 5.07 0.47 -9.18
N VAL A 75 5.13 0.68 -7.86
CA VAL A 75 6.10 -0.03 -7.02
C VAL A 75 5.83 -1.53 -7.02
N LEU A 76 4.55 -1.93 -6.92
CA LEU A 76 4.15 -3.33 -6.98
C LEU A 76 4.57 -3.97 -8.30
N GLN A 77 4.25 -3.35 -9.44
CA GLN A 77 4.69 -3.88 -10.72
C GLN A 77 6.20 -3.97 -10.80
N TYR A 78 6.95 -2.94 -10.40
CA TYR A 78 8.41 -2.98 -10.41
C TYR A 78 8.99 -4.11 -9.54
N THR A 79 8.45 -4.33 -8.35
CA THR A 79 8.95 -5.35 -7.41
C THR A 79 8.58 -6.77 -7.82
N TYR A 80 7.39 -6.99 -8.38
CA TYR A 80 6.87 -8.33 -8.67
C TYR A 80 7.02 -8.76 -10.14
N THR A 81 7.36 -7.86 -11.07
CA THR A 81 7.75 -8.27 -12.44
C THR A 81 9.22 -8.65 -12.57
N GLN A 82 9.95 -8.97 -11.48
CA GLN A 82 11.38 -9.28 -11.54
C GLN A 82 11.77 -10.47 -12.45
N GLU A 83 10.83 -11.31 -12.89
CA GLU A 83 11.07 -12.31 -13.95
C GLU A 83 11.24 -11.67 -15.35
N ALA A 84 10.74 -10.47 -15.57
CA ALA A 84 10.92 -9.66 -16.77
C ALA A 84 11.69 -8.37 -16.44
N LYS A 85 12.89 -8.19 -16.99
CA LYS A 85 13.72 -6.99 -16.83
C LYS A 85 13.02 -5.71 -17.32
N CYS A 86 12.08 -5.16 -16.55
CA CYS A 86 11.38 -3.93 -16.85
C CYS A 86 12.15 -2.74 -16.24
N SER A 87 12.59 -1.79 -17.08
CA SER A 87 13.27 -0.60 -16.58
C SER A 87 12.28 0.37 -15.94
N LEU A 88 12.73 1.17 -14.96
CA LEU A 88 11.93 2.22 -14.33
C LEU A 88 11.30 3.16 -15.37
N ARG A 89 12.04 3.47 -16.45
CA ARG A 89 11.56 4.34 -17.54
C ARG A 89 10.46 3.69 -18.37
N LYS A 90 10.60 2.40 -18.69
CA LYS A 90 9.56 1.67 -19.43
C LYS A 90 8.27 1.64 -18.63
N LEU A 91 8.36 1.27 -17.35
CA LEU A 91 7.22 1.20 -16.45
C LEU A 91 6.56 2.58 -16.23
N GLN A 92 7.35 3.65 -16.21
CA GLN A 92 6.83 5.02 -16.11
C GLN A 92 6.03 5.43 -17.34
N ASN A 93 6.51 5.12 -18.53
CA ASN A 93 5.78 5.44 -19.76
C ASN A 93 4.45 4.68 -19.84
N GLU A 94 4.39 3.46 -19.30
CA GLU A 94 3.19 2.62 -19.28
C GLU A 94 2.19 3.09 -18.20
N LEU A 95 2.65 3.35 -16.99
CA LEU A 95 1.77 3.62 -15.84
C LEU A 95 1.57 5.10 -15.52
N PHE A 96 2.43 5.98 -16.03
CA PHE A 96 2.35 7.43 -15.82
C PHE A 96 2.50 8.22 -17.13
N PRO A 97 1.72 7.92 -18.18
CA PRO A 97 1.89 8.56 -19.49
C PRO A 97 1.66 10.08 -19.46
N GLN A 98 0.81 10.57 -18.55
CA GLN A 98 0.43 11.99 -18.46
C GLN A 98 1.17 12.74 -17.34
N VAL A 99 1.97 12.03 -16.54
CA VAL A 99 2.64 12.60 -15.37
C VAL A 99 4.15 12.57 -15.56
N PRO A 100 4.81 13.73 -15.67
CA PRO A 100 6.27 13.77 -15.70
C PRO A 100 6.82 13.43 -14.31
N VAL A 101 7.38 12.23 -14.17
CA VAL A 101 8.05 11.77 -12.94
C VAL A 101 9.54 11.58 -13.22
N SER A 102 10.40 12.21 -12.40
CA SER A 102 11.84 12.02 -12.56
C SER A 102 12.29 10.63 -12.11
N HIS A 103 13.35 10.13 -12.74
CA HIS A 103 13.92 8.81 -12.41
C HIS A 103 14.31 8.69 -10.93
N THR A 104 14.85 9.76 -10.34
CA THR A 104 15.21 9.82 -8.92
C THR A 104 14.00 9.64 -8.01
N VAL A 105 12.87 10.26 -8.34
CA VAL A 105 11.63 10.15 -7.56
C VAL A 105 11.09 8.72 -7.61
N MET A 106 11.09 8.10 -8.79
CA MET A 106 10.66 6.72 -8.96
C MET A 106 11.55 5.73 -8.20
N TYR A 107 12.87 5.89 -8.33
CA TYR A 107 13.83 5.07 -7.60
C TYR A 107 13.64 5.19 -6.09
N TYR A 108 13.40 6.41 -5.60
CA TYR A 108 13.11 6.67 -4.19
C TYR A 108 11.84 5.96 -3.71
N TRP A 109 10.77 5.92 -4.52
CA TRP A 109 9.54 5.20 -4.16
C TRP A 109 9.80 3.72 -3.94
N VAL A 110 10.47 3.07 -4.88
CA VAL A 110 10.82 1.64 -4.79
C VAL A 110 11.68 1.38 -3.56
N ARG A 111 12.77 2.15 -3.38
CA ARG A 111 13.71 1.96 -2.27
C ARG A 111 13.06 2.11 -0.90
N ILE A 112 12.18 3.10 -0.73
CA ILE A 112 11.49 3.31 0.55
C ILE A 112 10.49 2.20 0.83
N VAL A 113 9.72 1.78 -0.17
CA VAL A 113 8.75 0.71 0.03
C VAL A 113 9.48 -0.59 0.34
N GLU A 114 10.58 -0.89 -0.34
CA GLU A 114 11.42 -2.06 -0.04
C GLU A 114 11.95 -2.03 1.40
N ALA A 115 12.51 -0.89 1.84
CA ALA A 115 13.00 -0.73 3.21
C ALA A 115 11.88 -0.82 4.26
N LYS A 116 10.66 -0.40 3.93
CA LYS A 116 9.49 -0.55 4.82
C LYS A 116 9.01 -2.00 4.84
N LYS A 117 8.95 -2.66 3.69
CA LYS A 117 8.59 -4.08 3.55
C LYS A 117 9.48 -4.92 4.45
N GLN A 118 10.80 -4.77 4.35
CA GLN A 118 11.77 -5.50 5.18
C GLN A 118 11.57 -5.34 6.70
N LYS A 119 10.92 -4.26 7.15
CA LYS A 119 10.61 -4.03 8.57
C LYS A 119 9.24 -4.56 8.99
N VAL A 120 8.25 -4.45 8.10
CA VAL A 120 6.85 -4.76 8.41
C VAL A 120 6.51 -6.22 8.12
N GLU A 121 7.08 -6.79 7.06
CA GLU A 121 6.82 -8.17 6.63
C GLU A 121 7.11 -9.20 7.73
N PRO A 122 8.23 -9.14 8.49
CA PRO A 122 8.45 -10.08 9.59
C PRO A 122 7.41 -9.96 10.72
N LEU A 123 6.92 -8.74 10.99
CA LEU A 123 5.90 -8.51 12.02
C LEU A 123 4.56 -9.10 11.59
N LEU A 124 4.15 -8.87 10.34
CA LEU A 124 2.94 -9.45 9.77
C LEU A 124 3.02 -10.98 9.73
N LEU A 125 4.16 -11.54 9.36
CA LEU A 125 4.36 -12.99 9.37
C LEU A 125 4.26 -13.57 10.78
N ALA A 126 4.84 -12.90 11.78
CA ALA A 126 4.72 -13.32 13.18
C ALA A 126 3.27 -13.28 13.67
N ASP A 127 2.51 -12.23 13.34
CA ASP A 127 1.09 -12.12 13.69
C ASP A 127 0.27 -13.21 12.99
N LEU A 128 0.52 -13.47 11.70
CA LEU A 128 -0.15 -14.55 10.96
C LEU A 128 0.18 -15.93 11.54
N GLN A 129 1.42 -16.18 11.93
CA GLN A 129 1.83 -17.42 12.57
C GLN A 129 1.14 -17.66 13.92
N GLN A 130 0.70 -16.61 14.62
CA GLN A 130 -0.11 -16.75 15.84
C GLN A 130 -1.57 -17.09 15.55
N LEU A 131 -2.09 -16.67 14.39
CA LEU A 131 -3.45 -16.93 13.95
C LEU A 131 -3.61 -18.29 13.26
N LEU A 132 -2.52 -18.78 12.66
CA LEU A 132 -2.47 -20.11 12.06
C LEU A 132 -2.21 -21.17 13.16
N PRO A 133 -2.81 -22.37 13.03
CA PRO A 133 -2.50 -23.46 13.95
C PRO A 133 -0.99 -23.73 13.97
N GLN A 134 -0.36 -23.78 15.15
CA GLN A 134 1.05 -24.15 15.29
C GLN A 134 1.34 -25.61 14.87
N LYS A 135 0.29 -26.44 14.79
CA LYS A 135 0.38 -27.77 14.20
C LYS A 135 0.36 -27.60 12.69
N ASP A 136 1.51 -27.83 12.07
CA ASP A 136 1.59 -27.96 10.63
C ASP A 136 0.63 -29.09 10.22
N LEU A 137 -0.48 -28.74 9.57
CA LEU A 137 -1.44 -29.71 9.02
C LEU A 137 -0.70 -30.75 8.15
N VAL A 138 0.44 -30.37 7.59
CA VAL A 138 1.33 -31.25 6.85
C VAL A 138 1.91 -32.36 7.73
N GLU A 139 2.32 -32.10 8.97
CA GLU A 139 2.83 -33.17 9.86
C GLU A 139 1.73 -34.13 10.32
N GLU A 140 0.54 -33.61 10.63
CA GLU A 140 -0.62 -34.44 10.97
C GLU A 140 -1.07 -35.32 9.79
N LEU A 141 -1.22 -34.72 8.60
CA LEU A 141 -1.60 -35.45 7.39
C LEU A 141 -0.46 -36.34 6.87
N ALA A 142 0.81 -36.03 7.13
CA ALA A 142 1.93 -36.91 6.78
C ALA A 142 1.94 -38.19 7.62
N GLN A 143 1.58 -38.11 8.90
CA GLN A 143 1.41 -39.31 9.73
C GLN A 143 0.22 -40.13 9.25
N GLU A 144 -0.90 -39.48 8.89
CA GLU A 144 -2.06 -40.16 8.32
C GLU A 144 -1.72 -40.82 6.96
N ALA A 145 -0.97 -40.15 6.09
CA ALA A 145 -0.48 -40.69 4.81
C ALA A 145 0.47 -41.89 4.98
N GLN A 146 1.20 -42.00 6.10
CA GLN A 146 2.01 -43.19 6.39
C GLN A 146 1.17 -44.42 6.77
N THR A 147 -0.10 -44.23 7.17
CA THR A 147 -1.03 -45.34 7.44
C THR A 147 -1.70 -45.87 6.17
N VAL A 148 -1.64 -45.11 5.06
CA VAL A 148 -2.14 -45.55 3.75
C VAL A 148 -1.21 -46.62 3.19
N PRO A 149 -1.73 -47.78 2.74
CA PRO A 149 -0.92 -48.84 2.17
C PRO A 149 -0.03 -48.33 1.02
N PRO A 150 1.24 -48.76 0.92
CA PRO A 150 2.16 -48.32 -0.15
C PRO A 150 1.61 -48.54 -1.56
N THR A 151 0.80 -49.59 -1.74
CA THR A 151 0.10 -49.92 -3.01
C THR A 151 -0.92 -48.87 -3.46
N VAL A 152 -1.34 -47.96 -2.57
CA VAL A 152 -2.25 -46.86 -2.86
C VAL A 152 -1.50 -45.52 -2.85
N ARG A 153 -0.56 -45.33 -1.90
CA ARG A 153 0.22 -44.09 -1.74
C ARG A 153 1.25 -43.89 -2.85
N ASP A 154 1.94 -44.95 -3.27
CA ASP A 154 3.07 -44.88 -4.19
C ASP A 154 2.66 -45.28 -5.61
N LYS A 155 1.36 -45.13 -5.95
CA LYS A 155 0.89 -45.34 -7.32
C LYS A 155 1.57 -44.32 -8.23
N PRO A 156 2.19 -44.75 -9.34
CA PRO A 156 2.66 -43.80 -10.33
C PRO A 156 1.48 -42.95 -10.79
N GLU A 157 1.65 -41.63 -10.76
CA GLU A 157 0.66 -40.70 -11.24
C GLU A 157 0.52 -40.88 -12.76
N ASP A 158 -0.48 -41.65 -13.20
CA ASP A 158 -0.99 -41.56 -14.56
C ASP A 158 -1.65 -40.19 -14.69
N TRP A 159 -0.85 -39.17 -15.02
CA TRP A 159 -1.34 -37.91 -15.54
C TRP A 159 -1.99 -38.18 -16.90
N ALA A 160 -3.20 -38.74 -16.88
CA ALA A 160 -4.13 -38.55 -17.97
C ALA A 160 -4.41 -37.05 -18.03
N ILE A 161 -3.69 -36.36 -18.91
CA ILE A 161 -4.03 -35.01 -19.35
C ILE A 161 -5.48 -35.08 -19.82
N LEU A 162 -6.42 -34.68 -18.98
CA LEU A 162 -7.78 -34.43 -19.41
C LEU A 162 -7.69 -33.28 -20.42
N PRO A 163 -8.08 -33.48 -21.70
CA PRO A 163 -8.13 -32.37 -22.63
C PRO A 163 -9.19 -31.39 -22.12
N LEU A 164 -8.76 -30.16 -21.84
CA LEU A 164 -9.65 -29.05 -21.55
C LEU A 164 -10.45 -28.75 -22.83
N THR A 165 -11.72 -29.16 -22.85
CA THR A 165 -12.76 -28.67 -23.76
C THR A 165 -13.67 -27.69 -23.05
#